data_AF-A0A5C8BKK8-F1
#
_entry.id   AF-A0A5C8BKK8-F1
#
_cell.length_a   1.000
_cell.length_b   1.000
_cell.length_c   1.000
_cell.angle_alpha   90.00
_cell.angle_beta   90.00
_cell.angle_gamma   90.00
#
_symmetry.space_group_name_H-M   'P 1'
#
loop_
_entity.id
_entity.type
_entity.pdbx_description
1 polymer ?
#
loop_
_entity_poly.entity_id
_entity_poly.type
_entity_poly.pdbx_seq_one_letter_code
_entity_poly.pdbx_strand_id
1 'polypeptide(L)'
;MSGKLLTPVKGQIRYSRTVNIGENQLTVSFQAKDKILPYGIYPRRLISYLCKYITSTKAKNPKIKLPKNKLNFLKEVLNINYVCGKNDTLMINNQLRAFAECLLSIHYSNPNDKSRKQQDAIKFFDGDCSWLYDEKQEWLGEITLSEEMFDLIKSSAVPISEQAVNTFTNSRKLDIFNYFTYQNYNLHLKRMDHYFELEDLYNLFGSGISSINEFRRVFKRVIADIKQISSLEIVPLGKHGYKLLSNQESLLKIHSRRKTNEIKDPKLAINEDFKQKLEKDYTAIDIEAASIYVLKRIERGGKPIENPHAYMRDVLKNPSWYRNERTLLVQSIHKMQRDDYQKLEDVKHKITAQELKARLSHTYVLGLPVELRDLYEQLRVPGRVIVKNAPSWDYVCFLFWEFMTNRCVEYSDCSIESLFIQLFKHLK
;
A
#
# COMPACT_ATOMS: atom_id res chain seq x y z
N MET A 1 -34.35 4.18 6.45
CA MET A 1 -33.84 2.94 5.81
C MET A 1 -34.00 1.79 6.79
N SER A 2 -34.44 0.59 6.38
CA SER A 2 -34.64 -0.55 7.28
C SER A 2 -33.93 -1.78 6.71
N GLY A 3 -32.81 -2.18 7.32
CA GLY A 3 -32.17 -3.46 7.05
C GLY A 3 -32.67 -4.47 8.08
N LYS A 4 -33.48 -5.45 7.66
CA LYS A 4 -33.86 -6.59 8.50
C LYS A 4 -32.98 -7.79 8.13
N LEU A 5 -32.27 -8.34 9.12
CA LEU A 5 -31.90 -9.74 9.11
C LEU A 5 -33.23 -10.52 9.13
N LEU A 6 -33.64 -11.05 7.98
CA LEU A 6 -34.78 -11.96 7.94
C LEU A 6 -34.33 -13.30 8.50
N THR A 7 -35.17 -13.83 9.38
CA THR A 7 -34.99 -15.08 10.14
C THR A 7 -34.59 -16.26 9.24
N PRO A 8 -33.85 -17.24 9.79
CA PRO A 8 -33.42 -18.41 9.04
C PRO A 8 -34.64 -19.24 8.62
N VAL A 9 -34.95 -19.21 7.34
CA VAL A 9 -35.78 -20.25 6.73
C VAL A 9 -34.89 -21.48 6.63
N LYS A 10 -35.29 -22.59 7.27
CA LYS A 10 -34.57 -23.87 7.44
C LYS A 10 -33.29 -23.99 6.59
N GLY A 11 -32.14 -23.79 7.22
CA GLY A 11 -30.83 -24.08 6.62
C GLY A 11 -30.30 -23.06 5.62
N GLN A 12 -30.90 -21.87 5.48
CA GLN A 12 -30.41 -20.84 4.57
C GLN A 12 -30.33 -19.46 5.23
N ILE A 13 -29.19 -18.78 5.07
CA ILE A 13 -29.02 -17.41 5.56
C ILE A 13 -29.20 -16.44 4.39
N ARG A 14 -30.04 -15.43 4.61
CA ARG A 14 -30.29 -14.35 3.66
C ARG A 14 -30.11 -12.99 4.31
N TYR A 15 -29.35 -12.13 3.64
CA TYR A 15 -29.29 -10.71 3.93
C TYR A 15 -29.87 -9.95 2.75
N SER A 16 -30.73 -8.96 2.99
CA SER A 16 -31.28 -8.11 1.94
C SER A 16 -31.31 -6.67 2.40
N ARG A 17 -31.00 -5.76 1.49
CA ARG A 17 -31.07 -4.32 1.72
C ARG A 17 -31.67 -3.61 0.52
N THR A 18 -32.65 -2.77 0.80
CA THR A 18 -33.27 -1.88 -0.18
C THR A 18 -32.84 -0.44 0.06
N VAL A 19 -32.44 0.24 -1.01
CA VAL A 19 -32.05 1.65 -1.02
C VAL A 19 -32.92 2.39 -2.03
N ASN A 20 -33.39 3.58 -1.64
CA ASN A 20 -34.16 4.45 -2.53
C ASN A 20 -33.21 5.35 -3.32
N ILE A 21 -33.44 5.46 -4.63
CA ILE A 21 -32.68 6.28 -5.57
C ILE A 21 -33.70 7.15 -6.32
N GLY A 22 -34.00 8.32 -5.77
CA GLY A 22 -35.14 9.13 -6.21
C GLY A 22 -36.44 8.37 -5.99
N GLU A 23 -37.26 8.25 -7.03
CA GLU A 23 -38.50 7.46 -7.03
C GLU A 23 -38.26 5.95 -7.20
N ASN A 24 -37.03 5.55 -7.56
CA ASN A 24 -36.70 4.14 -7.78
C ASN A 24 -36.16 3.48 -6.51
N GLN A 25 -36.21 2.16 -6.46
CA GLN A 25 -35.64 1.35 -5.40
C GLN A 25 -34.68 0.32 -5.99
N LEU A 26 -33.58 0.08 -5.30
CA LEU A 26 -32.62 -0.97 -5.56
C LEU A 26 -32.58 -1.90 -4.34
N THR A 27 -32.90 -3.17 -4.54
CA THR A 27 -32.78 -4.22 -3.53
C THR A 27 -31.62 -5.14 -3.91
N VAL A 28 -30.63 -5.24 -3.03
CA VAL A 28 -29.52 -6.18 -3.16
C VAL A 28 -29.65 -7.22 -2.06
N SER A 29 -29.60 -8.50 -2.42
CA SER A 29 -29.63 -9.60 -1.45
C SER A 29 -28.51 -10.59 -1.66
N PHE A 30 -27.99 -11.09 -0.55
CA PHE A 30 -26.99 -12.15 -0.48
C PHE A 30 -27.62 -13.37 0.21
N GLN A 31 -27.36 -14.54 -0.35
CA GLN A 31 -27.89 -15.81 0.15
C GLN A 31 -26.77 -16.84 0.18
N ALA A 32 -26.72 -17.64 1.24
CA ALA A 32 -25.79 -18.77 1.35
C ALA A 32 -26.54 -19.99 1.90
N LYS A 33 -26.17 -21.17 1.39
CA LYS A 33 -26.64 -22.47 1.93
C LYS A 33 -26.00 -22.79 3.28
N ASP A 34 -24.79 -22.29 3.50
CA ASP A 34 -24.08 -22.44 4.77
C ASP A 34 -24.51 -21.42 5.83
N LYS A 35 -24.04 -21.63 7.06
CA LYS A 35 -24.35 -20.78 8.24
C LYS A 35 -23.64 -19.42 8.23
N ILE A 36 -22.93 -19.04 7.18
CA ILE A 36 -22.12 -17.81 7.16
C ILE A 36 -22.22 -17.13 5.80
N LEU A 37 -22.56 -15.84 5.79
CA LEU A 37 -22.39 -14.95 4.64
C LEU A 37 -20.99 -14.35 4.63
N PRO A 38 -20.40 -14.02 3.47
CA PRO A 38 -19.06 -13.45 3.40
C PRO A 38 -18.97 -12.09 4.11
N TYR A 39 -18.08 -11.99 5.10
CA TYR A 39 -17.82 -10.77 5.88
C TYR A 39 -16.33 -10.52 6.11
N GLY A 40 -16.00 -9.34 6.64
CA GLY A 40 -14.62 -8.98 6.94
C GLY A 40 -13.78 -8.69 5.71
N ILE A 41 -12.47 -8.52 5.88
CA ILE A 41 -11.60 -7.91 4.88
C ILE A 41 -11.27 -8.83 3.69
N TYR A 42 -11.18 -10.15 3.91
CA TYR A 42 -10.72 -11.09 2.86
C TYR A 42 -11.67 -11.16 1.66
N PRO A 43 -13.00 -11.29 1.83
CA PRO A 43 -13.91 -11.21 0.68
C PRO A 43 -13.83 -9.88 -0.08
N ARG A 44 -13.64 -8.74 0.62
CA ARG A 44 -13.48 -7.43 -0.04
C ARG A 44 -12.22 -7.38 -0.89
N ARG A 45 -11.10 -7.90 -0.37
CA ARG A 45 -9.83 -7.95 -1.10
C ARG A 45 -9.92 -8.87 -2.32
N LEU A 46 -10.56 -10.04 -2.16
CA LEU A 46 -10.78 -10.96 -3.27
C LEU A 46 -11.62 -10.33 -4.38
N ILE A 47 -12.81 -9.79 -4.09
CA ILE A 47 -13.64 -9.16 -5.14
C ILE A 47 -12.93 -7.95 -5.77
N SER A 48 -12.18 -7.17 -4.98
CA SER A 48 -11.36 -6.07 -5.48
C SER A 48 -10.33 -6.55 -6.51
N TYR A 49 -9.66 -7.67 -6.22
CA TYR A 49 -8.70 -8.29 -7.13
C TYR A 49 -9.37 -8.79 -8.41
N LEU A 50 -10.51 -9.49 -8.32
CA LEU A 50 -11.24 -10.01 -9.48
C LEU A 50 -11.67 -8.86 -10.40
N CYS A 51 -12.28 -7.82 -9.84
CA CYS A 51 -12.67 -6.62 -10.57
C CYS A 51 -11.46 -5.92 -11.21
N LYS A 52 -10.36 -5.74 -10.45
CA LYS A 52 -9.13 -5.13 -10.96
C LYS A 52 -8.55 -5.93 -12.12
N TYR A 53 -8.52 -7.26 -12.03
CA TYR A 53 -7.99 -8.12 -13.09
C TYR A 53 -8.78 -7.91 -14.39
N ILE A 54 -10.11 -8.02 -14.34
CA ILE A 54 -10.97 -7.91 -15.52
C ILE A 54 -10.83 -6.53 -16.18
N THR A 55 -10.93 -5.48 -15.38
CA THR A 55 -10.92 -4.09 -15.87
C THR A 55 -9.54 -3.68 -16.39
N SER A 56 -8.46 -4.02 -15.69
CA SER A 56 -7.10 -3.64 -16.08
C SER A 56 -6.56 -4.41 -17.28
N THR A 57 -6.92 -5.69 -17.43
CA THR A 57 -6.51 -6.52 -18.56
C THR A 57 -7.44 -6.43 -19.76
N LYS A 58 -8.61 -5.77 -19.61
CA LYS A 58 -9.71 -5.77 -20.59
C LYS A 58 -10.06 -7.21 -21.00
N ALA A 59 -10.23 -8.08 -20.00
CA ALA A 59 -10.43 -9.50 -20.19
C ALA A 59 -11.59 -9.79 -21.15
N LYS A 60 -11.36 -10.69 -22.12
CA LYS A 60 -12.38 -11.10 -23.09
C LYS A 60 -13.19 -12.32 -22.61
N ASN A 61 -12.66 -13.08 -21.67
CA ASN A 61 -13.27 -14.28 -21.09
C ASN A 61 -13.33 -14.18 -19.55
N PRO A 62 -14.18 -14.98 -18.88
CA PRO A 62 -14.36 -14.94 -17.43
C PRO A 62 -13.21 -15.61 -16.63
N LYS A 63 -12.09 -15.93 -17.30
CA LYS A 63 -10.94 -16.61 -16.68
C LYS A 63 -10.00 -15.61 -16.06
N ILE A 64 -9.71 -15.80 -14.77
CA ILE A 64 -8.84 -14.94 -13.98
C ILE A 64 -7.64 -15.75 -13.51
N LYS A 65 -6.45 -15.30 -13.92
CA LYS A 65 -5.20 -15.87 -13.41
C LYS A 65 -4.99 -15.43 -11.98
N LEU A 66 -4.68 -16.40 -11.12
CA LEU A 66 -4.29 -16.20 -9.74
C LEU A 66 -2.77 -16.36 -9.60
N PRO A 67 -2.19 -15.97 -8.45
CA PRO A 67 -0.77 -16.19 -8.20
C PRO A 67 -0.40 -17.69 -8.26
N LYS A 68 0.89 -17.96 -8.51
CA LYS A 68 1.41 -19.30 -8.82
C LYS A 68 1.16 -20.36 -7.73
N ASN A 69 1.01 -19.94 -6.48
CA ASN A 69 0.76 -20.83 -5.35
C ASN A 69 -0.07 -20.12 -4.28
N LYS A 70 -0.60 -20.90 -3.33
CA LYS A 70 -1.45 -20.41 -2.24
C LYS A 70 -0.76 -19.35 -1.37
N LEU A 71 0.54 -19.49 -1.10
CA LEU A 71 1.30 -18.52 -0.30
C LEU A 71 1.32 -17.14 -0.99
N ASN A 72 1.60 -17.10 -2.29
CA ASN A 72 1.58 -15.88 -3.07
C ASN A 72 0.16 -15.32 -3.19
N PHE A 73 -0.88 -16.16 -3.24
CA PHE A 73 -2.26 -15.70 -3.19
C PHE A 73 -2.61 -15.00 -1.87
N LEU A 74 -2.24 -15.58 -0.73
CA LEU A 74 -2.46 -14.95 0.58
C LEU A 74 -1.74 -13.59 0.66
N LYS A 75 -0.52 -13.51 0.13
CA LYS A 75 0.29 -12.29 0.13
C LYS A 75 -0.22 -11.22 -0.84
N GLU A 76 -0.42 -11.56 -2.11
CA GLU A 76 -0.69 -10.61 -3.18
C GLU A 76 -2.17 -10.25 -3.31
N VAL A 77 -3.07 -11.20 -3.05
CA VAL A 77 -4.53 -11.00 -3.20
C VAL A 77 -5.16 -10.66 -1.87
N LEU A 78 -4.86 -11.42 -0.81
CA LEU A 78 -5.45 -11.19 0.50
C LEU A 78 -4.63 -10.25 1.38
N ASN A 79 -3.45 -9.81 0.95
CA ASN A 79 -2.54 -8.92 1.67
C ASN A 79 -2.28 -9.40 3.12
N ILE A 80 -1.84 -10.66 3.21
CA ILE A 80 -1.40 -11.34 4.42
C ILE A 80 0.10 -11.57 4.32
N ASN A 81 0.87 -10.80 5.09
CA ASN A 81 2.34 -10.80 5.06
C ASN A 81 2.97 -11.54 6.25
N TYR A 82 2.18 -12.30 7.00
CA TYR A 82 2.63 -13.06 8.19
C TYR A 82 2.29 -14.54 8.03
N VAL A 83 2.92 -15.38 8.86
CA VAL A 83 2.64 -16.82 8.91
C VAL A 83 1.29 -17.05 9.58
N CYS A 84 0.31 -17.58 8.85
CA CYS A 84 -1.02 -17.86 9.40
C CYS A 84 -0.97 -18.98 10.44
N GLY A 85 -1.50 -18.71 11.63
CA GLY A 85 -1.77 -19.77 12.60
C GLY A 85 -2.99 -20.61 12.21
N LYS A 86 -3.21 -21.74 12.90
CA LYS A 86 -4.35 -22.65 12.65
C LYS A 86 -5.72 -21.92 12.64
N ASN A 87 -5.91 -20.97 13.56
CA ASN A 87 -7.15 -20.21 13.67
C ASN A 87 -7.33 -19.21 12.53
N ASP A 88 -6.26 -18.54 12.12
CA ASP A 88 -6.28 -17.60 10.98
C ASP A 88 -6.64 -18.35 9.70
N THR A 89 -5.96 -19.47 9.46
CA THR A 89 -6.21 -20.34 8.31
C THR A 89 -7.65 -20.82 8.27
N LEU A 90 -8.20 -21.27 9.40
CA LEU A 90 -9.60 -21.66 9.50
C LEU A 90 -10.55 -20.48 9.17
N MET A 91 -10.28 -19.29 9.72
CA MET A 91 -11.09 -18.10 9.46
C MET A 91 -11.04 -17.70 7.98
N ILE A 92 -9.86 -17.70 7.37
CA ILE A 92 -9.66 -17.37 5.95
C ILE A 92 -10.41 -18.36 5.08
N ASN A 93 -10.20 -19.66 5.29
CA ASN A 93 -10.86 -20.72 4.52
C ASN A 93 -12.39 -20.63 4.66
N ASN A 94 -12.91 -20.37 5.86
CA ASN A 94 -14.35 -20.17 6.07
C ASN A 94 -14.90 -18.97 5.29
N GLN A 95 -14.17 -17.85 5.24
CA GLN A 95 -14.60 -16.67 4.48
C GLN A 95 -14.48 -16.85 2.97
N LEU A 96 -13.46 -17.57 2.50
CA LEU A 96 -13.31 -17.92 1.09
C LEU A 96 -14.41 -18.87 0.63
N ARG A 97 -14.75 -19.88 1.44
CA ARG A 97 -15.91 -20.76 1.19
C ARG A 97 -17.21 -19.96 1.16
N ALA A 98 -17.46 -19.17 2.20
CA ALA A 98 -18.66 -18.33 2.27
C ALA A 98 -18.79 -17.40 1.07
N PHE A 99 -17.68 -16.87 0.55
CA PHE A 99 -17.67 -16.06 -0.66
C PHE A 99 -17.96 -16.88 -1.93
N ALA A 100 -17.30 -18.03 -2.09
CA ALA A 100 -17.48 -18.90 -3.25
C ALA A 100 -18.90 -19.47 -3.38
N GLU A 101 -19.54 -19.77 -2.26
CA GLU A 101 -20.90 -20.33 -2.20
C GLU A 101 -22.00 -19.26 -2.13
N CYS A 102 -21.64 -17.98 -2.03
CA CYS A 102 -22.61 -16.90 -1.95
C CYS A 102 -23.34 -16.68 -3.27
N LEU A 103 -24.64 -16.45 -3.18
CA LEU A 103 -25.50 -16.05 -4.28
C LEU A 103 -25.90 -14.59 -4.11
N LEU A 104 -25.77 -13.82 -5.20
CA LEU A 104 -26.14 -12.41 -5.27
C LEU A 104 -27.41 -12.24 -6.11
N SER A 105 -28.37 -11.51 -5.58
CA SER A 105 -29.50 -11.01 -6.37
C SER A 105 -29.58 -9.49 -6.34
N ILE A 106 -29.92 -8.90 -7.48
CA ILE A 106 -30.04 -7.46 -7.70
C ILE A 106 -31.40 -7.19 -8.33
N HIS A 107 -32.24 -6.44 -7.63
CA HIS A 107 -33.58 -6.10 -8.07
C HIS A 107 -33.81 -4.58 -8.11
N TYR A 108 -34.29 -4.09 -9.23
CA TYR A 108 -34.67 -2.69 -9.45
C TYR A 108 -36.20 -2.53 -9.45
N SER A 109 -36.74 -1.45 -8.89
CA SER A 109 -38.19 -1.17 -8.96
C SER A 109 -38.65 -0.74 -10.36
N ASN A 110 -37.75 -0.20 -11.18
CA ASN A 110 -38.01 0.20 -12.57
C ASN A 110 -36.97 -0.42 -13.51
N PRO A 111 -37.25 -1.60 -14.10
CA PRO A 111 -36.31 -2.34 -14.94
C PRO A 111 -36.23 -1.84 -16.40
N ASN A 112 -36.90 -0.73 -16.76
CA ASN A 112 -37.01 -0.29 -18.17
C ASN A 112 -35.75 0.39 -18.74
N ASP A 113 -34.67 0.52 -17.97
CA ASP A 113 -33.37 0.99 -18.45
C ASP A 113 -32.55 -0.22 -18.92
N LYS A 114 -32.02 -0.19 -20.15
CA LYS A 114 -31.19 -1.27 -20.73
C LYS A 114 -30.01 -1.65 -19.82
N SER A 115 -29.56 -0.74 -18.95
CA SER A 115 -28.49 -0.95 -17.97
C SER A 115 -28.93 -1.62 -16.66
N ARG A 116 -30.24 -1.80 -16.42
CA ARG A 116 -30.82 -2.25 -15.14
C ARG A 116 -31.61 -3.54 -15.29
N LYS A 117 -30.89 -4.64 -15.54
CA LYS A 117 -31.48 -5.97 -15.62
C LYS A 117 -31.64 -6.57 -14.22
N GLN A 118 -32.81 -7.15 -13.95
CA GLN A 118 -33.00 -8.01 -12.77
C GLN A 118 -32.04 -9.19 -12.89
N GLN A 119 -31.38 -9.54 -11.79
CA GLN A 119 -30.53 -10.71 -11.71
C GLN A 119 -30.81 -11.43 -10.40
N ASP A 120 -31.13 -12.72 -10.48
CA ASP A 120 -31.45 -13.51 -9.31
C ASP A 120 -30.47 -14.67 -9.15
N ALA A 121 -30.00 -14.88 -7.92
CA ALA A 121 -29.14 -15.98 -7.53
C ALA A 121 -27.86 -16.16 -8.37
N ILE A 122 -27.20 -15.05 -8.71
CA ILE A 122 -25.91 -15.04 -9.41
C ILE A 122 -24.87 -15.75 -8.55
N LYS A 123 -24.23 -16.78 -9.11
CA LYS A 123 -23.02 -17.38 -8.54
C LYS A 123 -21.82 -16.47 -8.81
N PHE A 124 -20.86 -16.42 -7.91
CA PHE A 124 -19.61 -15.67 -8.16
C PHE A 124 -18.69 -16.42 -9.13
N PHE A 125 -18.61 -17.75 -9.00
CA PHE A 125 -17.73 -18.60 -9.77
C PHE A 125 -18.49 -19.65 -10.56
N ASP A 126 -17.91 -20.07 -11.67
CA ASP A 126 -18.30 -21.25 -12.42
C ASP A 126 -17.37 -22.42 -12.09
N GLY A 127 -17.94 -23.61 -11.95
CA GLY A 127 -17.22 -24.82 -11.54
C GLY A 127 -16.88 -24.91 -10.05
N ASP A 128 -16.07 -25.93 -9.71
CA ASP A 128 -15.64 -26.19 -8.33
C ASP A 128 -14.47 -25.28 -7.93
N CYS A 129 -14.65 -24.58 -6.81
CA CYS A 129 -13.68 -23.66 -6.23
C CYS A 129 -13.19 -24.13 -4.85
N SER A 130 -13.44 -25.38 -4.46
CA SER A 130 -13.04 -25.87 -3.14
C SER A 130 -11.54 -25.82 -2.90
N TRP A 131 -10.72 -25.90 -3.95
CA TRP A 131 -9.27 -25.79 -3.87
C TRP A 131 -8.77 -24.42 -3.36
N LEU A 132 -9.62 -23.39 -3.35
CA LEU A 132 -9.30 -22.11 -2.71
C LEU A 132 -9.23 -22.21 -1.17
N TYR A 133 -10.02 -23.10 -0.58
CA TYR A 133 -10.24 -23.16 0.87
C TYR A 133 -10.05 -24.55 1.49
N ASP A 134 -9.91 -25.60 0.69
CA ASP A 134 -9.51 -26.94 1.13
C ASP A 134 -8.02 -27.14 0.88
N GLU A 135 -7.28 -27.43 1.95
CA GLU A 135 -5.82 -27.63 1.90
C GLU A 135 -5.42 -28.97 1.30
N LYS A 136 -6.38 -29.90 1.16
CA LYS A 136 -6.13 -31.23 0.58
C LYS A 136 -6.14 -31.24 -0.94
N GLN A 137 -6.63 -30.18 -1.57
CA GLN A 137 -6.75 -30.07 -3.02
C GLN A 137 -5.56 -29.33 -3.62
N GLU A 138 -5.23 -29.67 -4.87
CA GLU A 138 -4.15 -29.02 -5.61
C GLU A 138 -4.51 -27.60 -6.03
N TRP A 139 -3.52 -26.70 -5.97
CA TRP A 139 -3.69 -25.31 -6.36
C TRP A 139 -3.74 -25.16 -7.89
N LEU A 140 -4.88 -24.69 -8.43
CA LEU A 140 -5.08 -24.60 -9.88
C LEU A 140 -4.52 -23.32 -10.52
N GLY A 141 -4.42 -22.22 -9.77
CA GLY A 141 -3.85 -20.94 -10.26
C GLY A 141 -4.69 -20.19 -11.30
N GLU A 142 -5.89 -20.67 -11.63
CA GLU A 142 -6.89 -20.01 -12.47
C GLU A 142 -8.26 -20.21 -11.85
N ILE A 143 -9.10 -19.17 -11.86
CA ILE A 143 -10.51 -19.24 -11.44
C ILE A 143 -11.41 -18.69 -12.54
N THR A 144 -12.58 -19.29 -12.71
CA THR A 144 -13.57 -18.89 -13.72
C THR A 144 -14.74 -18.24 -13.00
N LEU A 145 -15.09 -17.00 -13.38
CA LEU A 145 -16.34 -16.37 -12.92
C LEU A 145 -17.54 -16.96 -13.66
N SER A 146 -18.72 -16.86 -13.05
CA SER A 146 -19.96 -17.01 -13.84
C SER A 146 -20.04 -15.92 -14.92
N GLU A 147 -20.72 -16.23 -16.01
CA GLU A 147 -20.92 -15.26 -17.10
C GLU A 147 -21.68 -14.02 -16.58
N GLU A 148 -22.67 -14.20 -15.71
CA GLU A 148 -23.45 -13.11 -15.13
C GLU A 148 -22.58 -12.20 -14.25
N MET A 149 -21.70 -12.77 -13.42
CA MET A 149 -20.78 -11.99 -12.60
C MET A 149 -19.74 -11.27 -13.46
N PHE A 150 -19.23 -11.93 -14.50
CA PHE A 150 -18.28 -11.34 -15.44
C PHE A 150 -18.87 -10.13 -16.17
N ASP A 151 -20.09 -10.26 -16.69
CA ASP A 151 -20.83 -9.18 -17.34
C ASP A 151 -21.20 -8.05 -16.37
N LEU A 152 -21.58 -8.40 -15.14
CA LEU A 152 -21.85 -7.43 -14.08
C LEU A 152 -20.60 -6.59 -13.79
N ILE A 153 -19.44 -7.22 -13.61
CA ILE A 153 -18.19 -6.51 -13.36
C ILE A 153 -17.84 -5.59 -14.54
N LYS A 154 -17.95 -6.08 -15.78
CA LYS A 154 -17.65 -5.27 -16.97
C LYS A 154 -18.53 -4.04 -17.13
N SER A 155 -19.81 -4.17 -16.77
CA SER A 155 -20.79 -3.11 -16.97
C SER A 155 -20.85 -2.11 -15.81
N SER A 156 -20.49 -2.52 -14.58
CA SER A 156 -20.78 -1.74 -13.36
C SER A 156 -19.58 -1.49 -12.44
N ALA A 157 -18.38 -2.03 -12.74
CA ALA A 157 -17.23 -1.81 -11.87
C ALA A 157 -16.86 -0.33 -11.74
N VAL A 158 -16.63 0.10 -10.49
CA VAL A 158 -16.20 1.45 -10.15
C VAL A 158 -14.74 1.46 -9.67
N PRO A 159 -13.98 2.55 -9.91
CA PRO A 159 -12.62 2.66 -9.39
C PRO A 159 -12.58 2.67 -7.85
N ILE A 160 -11.59 1.97 -7.28
CA ILE A 160 -11.27 1.98 -5.85
C ILE A 160 -9.76 2.24 -5.65
N SER A 161 -9.36 2.71 -4.47
CA SER A 161 -7.95 2.98 -4.18
C SER A 161 -7.16 1.71 -3.85
N GLU A 162 -6.13 1.43 -4.64
CA GLU A 162 -5.19 0.34 -4.38
C GLU A 162 -4.43 0.54 -3.06
N GLN A 163 -4.04 1.79 -2.76
CA GLN A 163 -3.40 2.13 -1.48
C GLN A 163 -4.32 1.78 -0.30
N ALA A 164 -5.60 2.16 -0.36
CA ALA A 164 -6.54 1.86 0.72
C ALA A 164 -6.74 0.34 0.93
N VAL A 165 -6.86 -0.43 -0.16
CA VAL A 165 -7.00 -1.90 -0.10
C VAL A 165 -5.79 -2.56 0.58
N ASN A 166 -4.59 -2.01 0.35
CA ASN A 166 -3.33 -2.52 0.89
C ASN A 166 -3.03 -2.01 2.31
N THR A 167 -3.46 -0.80 2.67
CA THR A 167 -3.19 -0.19 3.98
C THR A 167 -4.24 -0.59 5.02
N PHE A 168 -5.51 -0.69 4.65
CA PHE A 168 -6.57 -0.93 5.63
C PHE A 168 -6.69 -2.41 5.98
N THR A 169 -6.64 -2.70 7.28
CA THR A 169 -6.83 -4.03 7.86
C THR A 169 -8.29 -4.33 8.24
N ASN A 170 -9.13 -3.29 8.30
CA ASN A 170 -10.52 -3.38 8.72
C ASN A 170 -11.47 -3.16 7.54
N SER A 171 -12.42 -4.07 7.33
CA SER A 171 -13.41 -3.97 6.24
C SER A 171 -14.27 -2.72 6.31
N ARG A 172 -14.72 -2.32 7.51
CA ARG A 172 -15.56 -1.12 7.69
C ARG A 172 -14.83 0.15 7.26
N LYS A 173 -13.52 0.23 7.54
CA LYS A 173 -12.69 1.37 7.12
C LYS A 173 -12.61 1.46 5.60
N LEU A 174 -12.38 0.31 4.95
CA LEU A 174 -12.37 0.20 3.49
C LEU A 174 -13.73 0.55 2.87
N ASP A 175 -14.81 0.01 3.42
CA ASP A 175 -16.18 0.24 2.95
C ASP A 175 -16.57 1.73 3.06
N ILE A 176 -16.28 2.38 4.20
CA ILE A 176 -16.49 3.82 4.40
C ILE A 176 -15.67 4.62 3.39
N PHE A 177 -14.38 4.32 3.26
CA PHE A 177 -13.50 5.06 2.35
C PHE A 177 -13.97 4.96 0.90
N ASN A 178 -14.26 3.77 0.41
CA ASN A 178 -14.75 3.55 -0.95
C ASN A 178 -16.09 4.27 -1.19
N TYR A 179 -17.00 4.21 -0.22
CA TYR A 179 -18.27 4.92 -0.28
C TYR A 179 -18.06 6.44 -0.41
N PHE A 180 -17.32 7.07 0.50
CA PHE A 180 -17.12 8.52 0.45
C PHE A 180 -16.32 8.98 -0.77
N THR A 181 -15.39 8.15 -1.27
CA THR A 181 -14.65 8.45 -2.51
C THR A 181 -15.59 8.46 -3.71
N TYR A 182 -16.49 7.47 -3.81
CA TYR A 182 -17.51 7.43 -4.87
C TYR A 182 -18.52 8.56 -4.74
N GLN A 183 -18.94 8.89 -3.51
CA GLN A 183 -19.81 10.05 -3.27
C GLN A 183 -19.12 11.35 -3.66
N ASN A 184 -17.84 11.54 -3.32
CA ASN A 184 -17.06 12.72 -3.72
C ASN A 184 -17.03 12.87 -5.25
N TYR A 185 -16.79 11.78 -5.99
CA TYR A 185 -16.84 11.81 -7.46
C TYR A 185 -18.20 12.31 -7.98
N ASN A 186 -19.30 11.73 -7.50
CA ASN A 186 -20.65 12.10 -7.95
C ASN A 186 -21.03 13.54 -7.57
N LEU A 187 -20.64 13.98 -6.38
CA LEU A 187 -20.91 15.32 -5.87
C LEU A 187 -20.06 16.38 -6.59
N HIS A 188 -18.79 16.08 -6.85
CA HIS A 188 -17.91 16.94 -7.63
C HIS A 188 -18.43 17.14 -9.05
N LEU A 189 -18.91 16.07 -9.72
CA LEU A 189 -19.53 16.20 -11.04
C LEU A 189 -20.73 17.16 -11.04
N LYS A 190 -21.48 17.18 -9.93
CA LYS A 190 -22.64 18.05 -9.73
C LYS A 190 -22.30 19.40 -9.10
N ARG A 191 -21.02 19.65 -8.76
CA ARG A 191 -20.53 20.86 -8.07
C ARG A 191 -21.31 21.17 -6.79
N MET A 192 -21.56 20.16 -5.97
CA MET A 192 -22.35 20.30 -4.75
C MET A 192 -21.71 19.55 -3.59
N ASP A 193 -22.01 19.98 -2.36
CA ASP A 193 -21.67 19.23 -1.16
C ASP A 193 -22.87 18.42 -0.66
N HIS A 194 -22.64 17.50 0.29
CA HIS A 194 -23.72 16.74 0.90
C HIS A 194 -23.55 16.59 2.41
N TYR A 195 -24.66 16.70 3.13
CA TYR A 195 -24.76 16.41 4.55
C TYR A 195 -25.28 14.99 4.76
N PHE A 196 -24.57 14.20 5.56
CA PHE A 196 -24.95 12.86 5.94
C PHE A 196 -25.34 12.84 7.43
N GLU A 197 -26.57 12.39 7.69
CA GLU A 197 -27.03 12.11 9.06
C GLU A 197 -26.26 10.93 9.66
N LEU A 198 -25.94 11.03 10.95
CA LEU A 198 -25.18 10.00 11.64
C LEU A 198 -25.96 8.68 11.71
N GLU A 199 -27.28 8.76 11.83
CA GLU A 199 -28.21 7.63 11.84
C GLU A 199 -28.15 6.85 10.53
N ASP A 200 -28.10 7.53 9.38
CA ASP A 200 -27.96 6.88 8.07
C ASP A 200 -26.60 6.22 7.90
N LEU A 201 -25.54 6.90 8.34
CA LEU A 201 -24.19 6.32 8.36
C LEU A 201 -24.12 5.10 9.28
N TYR A 202 -24.80 5.13 10.42
CA TYR A 202 -24.92 3.99 11.34
C TYR A 202 -25.68 2.84 10.70
N ASN A 203 -26.77 3.12 9.99
CA ASN A 203 -27.50 2.10 9.24
C ASN A 203 -26.65 1.48 8.12
N LEU A 204 -25.70 2.22 7.55
CA LEU A 204 -24.79 1.73 6.51
C LEU A 204 -23.61 0.93 7.08
N PHE A 205 -22.94 1.45 8.11
CA PHE A 205 -21.63 0.96 8.55
C PHE A 205 -21.59 0.51 10.02
N GLY A 206 -22.69 0.68 10.75
CA GLY A 206 -22.80 0.41 12.18
C GLY A 206 -23.03 -1.05 12.57
N SER A 207 -23.09 -1.97 11.59
CA SER A 207 -23.29 -3.40 11.89
C SER A 207 -22.27 -3.91 12.91
N GLY A 208 -22.78 -4.59 13.95
CA GLY A 208 -21.98 -5.14 15.05
C GLY A 208 -21.57 -4.11 16.12
N ILE A 209 -22.07 -2.89 16.07
CA ILE A 209 -21.87 -1.86 17.10
C ILE A 209 -23.18 -1.69 17.88
N SER A 210 -23.09 -1.56 19.20
CA SER A 210 -24.26 -1.61 20.08
C SER A 210 -25.11 -0.34 20.04
N SER A 211 -24.48 0.82 19.80
CA SER A 211 -25.13 2.13 19.89
C SER A 211 -24.56 3.13 18.88
N ILE A 212 -25.39 4.09 18.49
CA ILE A 212 -24.99 5.20 17.61
C ILE A 212 -23.86 6.05 18.22
N ASN A 213 -23.82 6.17 19.55
CA ASN A 213 -22.77 6.90 20.27
C ASN A 213 -21.41 6.20 20.18
N GLU A 214 -21.40 4.87 20.31
CA GLU A 214 -20.21 4.06 20.09
C GLU A 214 -19.76 4.14 18.62
N PHE A 215 -20.72 4.04 17.69
CA PHE A 215 -20.45 4.20 16.27
C PHE A 215 -19.82 5.55 15.95
N ARG A 216 -20.31 6.65 16.52
CA ARG A 216 -19.72 7.99 16.35
C ARG A 216 -18.25 8.02 16.75
N ARG A 217 -17.87 7.36 17.85
CA ARG A 217 -16.47 7.26 18.30
C ARG A 217 -15.63 6.41 17.35
N VAL A 218 -16.18 5.32 16.82
CA VAL A 218 -15.52 4.47 15.81
C VAL A 218 -15.35 5.24 14.50
N PHE A 219 -16.41 5.90 14.03
CA PHE A 219 -16.42 6.66 12.79
C PHE A 219 -15.43 7.83 12.84
N LYS A 220 -15.38 8.58 13.95
CA LYS A 220 -14.37 9.65 14.14
C LYS A 220 -12.93 9.12 13.97
N ARG A 221 -12.62 7.93 14.50
CA ARG A 221 -11.30 7.28 14.32
C ARG A 221 -11.06 6.90 12.87
N VAL A 222 -12.06 6.30 12.22
CA VAL A 222 -11.98 5.95 10.78
C VAL A 222 -11.72 7.19 9.91
N ILE A 223 -12.38 8.31 10.18
CA ILE A 223 -12.13 9.56 9.43
C ILE A 223 -10.70 10.08 9.66
N ALA A 224 -10.16 9.97 10.87
CA ALA A 224 -8.77 10.34 11.14
C ALA A 224 -7.79 9.48 10.34
N ASP A 225 -8.03 8.17 10.26
CA ASP A 225 -7.20 7.26 9.47
C ASP A 225 -7.32 7.53 7.96
N ILE A 226 -8.52 7.86 7.46
CA ILE A 226 -8.74 8.21 6.05
C ILE A 226 -7.94 9.46 5.66
N LYS A 227 -7.88 10.47 6.53
CA LYS A 227 -7.11 11.69 6.31
C LYS A 227 -5.60 11.46 6.16
N GLN A 228 -5.07 10.32 6.61
CA GLN A 228 -3.66 9.97 6.42
C GLN A 228 -3.35 9.49 5.00
N ILE A 229 -4.35 9.05 4.23
CA ILE A 229 -4.15 8.46 2.90
C ILE A 229 -4.85 9.23 1.77
N SER A 230 -5.73 10.17 2.09
CA SER A 230 -6.56 10.88 1.11
C SER A 230 -6.90 12.29 1.56
N SER A 231 -7.07 13.20 0.60
CA SER A 231 -7.54 14.58 0.79
C SER A 231 -9.06 14.70 0.93
N LEU A 232 -9.76 13.64 1.35
CA LEU A 232 -11.21 13.65 1.48
C LEU A 232 -11.63 14.61 2.60
N GLU A 233 -12.49 15.57 2.27
CA GLU A 233 -12.95 16.59 3.22
C GLU A 233 -14.27 16.20 3.86
N ILE A 234 -14.17 15.38 4.91
CA ILE A 234 -15.31 14.98 5.74
C ILE A 234 -15.26 15.76 7.05
N VAL A 235 -16.16 16.74 7.18
CA VAL A 235 -16.20 17.69 8.30
C VAL A 235 -17.36 17.34 9.25
N PRO A 236 -17.12 17.19 10.57
CA PRO A 236 -18.20 16.99 11.53
C PRO A 236 -19.04 18.26 11.68
N LEU A 237 -20.36 18.12 11.59
CA LEU A 237 -21.31 19.20 11.91
C LEU A 237 -22.02 18.84 13.23
N GLY A 238 -21.35 19.16 14.34
CA GLY A 238 -21.86 18.88 15.68
C GLY A 238 -21.93 17.38 16.01
N LYS A 239 -23.01 16.97 16.69
CA LYS A 239 -23.23 15.57 17.12
C LYS A 239 -24.03 14.73 16.13
N HIS A 240 -24.69 15.37 15.17
CA HIS A 240 -25.78 14.78 14.38
C HIS A 240 -25.38 14.31 12.99
N GLY A 241 -24.20 14.69 12.50
CA GLY A 241 -23.79 14.25 11.17
C GLY A 241 -22.46 14.79 10.69
N TYR A 242 -22.18 14.52 9.43
CA TYR A 242 -20.94 14.88 8.74
C TYR A 242 -21.28 15.49 7.39
N LYS A 243 -20.58 16.57 7.03
CA LYS A 243 -20.64 17.16 5.69
C LYS A 243 -19.45 16.67 4.87
N LEU A 244 -19.70 16.13 3.69
CA LEU A 244 -18.68 15.88 2.67
C LEU A 244 -18.60 17.11 1.77
N LEU A 245 -17.45 17.78 1.81
CA LEU A 245 -17.13 18.86 0.88
C LEU A 245 -16.54 18.23 -0.38
N SER A 246 -17.16 18.49 -1.53
CA SER A 246 -16.69 17.89 -2.78
C SER A 246 -15.41 18.56 -3.23
N ASN A 247 -14.38 17.77 -3.57
CA ASN A 247 -13.09 18.31 -4.01
C ASN A 247 -12.45 17.48 -5.13
N GLN A 248 -11.67 18.16 -5.97
CA GLN A 248 -10.99 17.55 -7.12
C GLN A 248 -9.79 16.71 -6.69
N GLU A 249 -9.13 17.08 -5.59
CA GLU A 249 -7.91 16.44 -5.11
C GLU A 249 -8.15 14.98 -4.68
N SER A 250 -9.34 14.68 -4.18
CA SER A 250 -9.76 13.34 -3.75
C SER A 250 -10.25 12.45 -4.89
N LEU A 251 -10.28 12.94 -6.13
CA LEU A 251 -10.68 12.12 -7.26
C LEU A 251 -9.62 11.05 -7.53
N LEU A 252 -10.04 9.78 -7.59
CA LEU A 252 -9.15 8.68 -7.93
C LEU A 252 -8.62 8.87 -9.36
N LYS A 253 -7.30 8.85 -9.49
CA LYS A 253 -6.61 8.93 -10.78
C LYS A 253 -6.14 7.56 -11.18
N ILE A 254 -6.35 7.19 -12.44
CA ILE A 254 -5.72 6.01 -13.01
C ILE A 254 -4.24 6.35 -13.14
N HIS A 255 -3.37 5.62 -12.44
CA HIS A 255 -1.94 5.69 -12.70
C HIS A 255 -1.70 5.21 -14.13
N SER A 256 -1.51 6.14 -15.07
CA SER A 256 -1.02 5.79 -16.39
C SER A 256 0.32 5.10 -16.20
N ARG A 257 0.49 3.88 -16.74
CA ARG A 257 1.82 3.28 -16.86
C ARG A 257 2.74 4.35 -17.47
N ARG A 258 3.82 4.69 -16.78
CA ARG A 258 4.90 5.48 -17.38
C ARG A 258 5.31 4.75 -18.66
N LYS A 259 5.50 5.46 -19.76
CA LYS A 259 5.96 4.84 -21.01
C LYS A 259 7.28 4.13 -20.72
N THR A 260 7.25 2.81 -20.78
CA THR A 260 8.33 1.91 -20.37
C THR A 260 9.47 1.82 -21.39
N ASN A 261 9.25 2.38 -22.58
CA ASN A 261 10.21 2.42 -23.68
C ASN A 261 10.95 3.77 -23.80
N GLU A 262 10.73 4.71 -22.88
CA GLU A 262 11.48 5.97 -22.89
C GLU A 262 12.78 5.79 -22.10
N ILE A 263 13.91 5.79 -22.81
CA ILE A 263 15.23 5.96 -22.23
C ILE A 263 15.32 7.43 -21.80
N LYS A 264 15.12 7.70 -20.51
CA LYS A 264 15.12 9.07 -19.98
C LYS A 264 16.51 9.64 -19.76
N ASP A 265 17.46 8.77 -19.44
CA ASP A 265 18.86 9.14 -19.38
C ASP A 265 19.56 8.54 -20.60
N PRO A 266 20.01 9.33 -21.58
CA PRO A 266 20.79 8.83 -22.71
C PRO A 266 22.10 8.16 -22.27
N LYS A 267 22.51 8.32 -21.00
CA LYS A 267 23.62 7.60 -20.38
C LYS A 267 23.19 6.23 -19.81
N LEU A 268 21.91 5.95 -19.58
CA LEU A 268 21.48 4.62 -19.16
C LEU A 268 21.26 3.74 -20.41
N ALA A 269 22.12 2.74 -20.60
CA ALA A 269 21.98 1.72 -21.66
C ALA A 269 20.81 0.74 -21.43
N ILE A 270 19.87 1.07 -20.52
CA ILE A 270 18.82 0.18 -20.04
C ILE A 270 17.54 0.96 -19.76
N ASN A 271 16.40 0.35 -20.08
CA ASN A 271 15.09 0.90 -19.78
C ASN A 271 14.76 0.90 -18.27
N GLU A 272 13.85 1.80 -17.88
CA GLU A 272 13.35 1.95 -16.50
C GLU A 272 12.72 0.67 -15.95
N ASP A 273 12.03 -0.10 -16.79
CA ASP A 273 11.40 -1.37 -16.38
C ASP A 273 12.43 -2.40 -15.92
N PHE A 274 13.57 -2.46 -16.59
CA PHE A 274 14.64 -3.36 -16.22
C PHE A 274 15.37 -2.86 -14.97
N LYS A 275 15.55 -1.55 -14.83
CA LYS A 275 16.06 -0.93 -13.59
C LYS A 275 15.20 -1.31 -12.38
N GLN A 276 13.87 -1.16 -12.47
CA GLN A 276 12.94 -1.56 -11.40
C GLN A 276 12.96 -3.06 -11.10
N LYS A 277 13.18 -3.91 -12.11
CA LYS A 277 13.35 -5.35 -11.88
C LYS A 277 14.63 -5.62 -11.09
N LEU A 278 15.72 -4.89 -11.36
CA LEU A 278 16.98 -5.01 -10.64
C LEU A 278 16.88 -4.47 -9.20
N GLU A 279 16.11 -3.41 -8.97
CA GLU A 279 15.88 -2.83 -7.62
C GLU A 279 15.25 -3.81 -6.62
N LYS A 280 14.70 -4.94 -7.09
CA LYS A 280 14.24 -6.03 -6.20
C LYS A 280 15.39 -6.80 -5.57
N ASP A 281 16.51 -6.91 -6.28
CA ASP A 281 17.62 -7.80 -5.93
C ASP A 281 18.91 -7.03 -5.59
N TYR A 282 19.04 -5.77 -6.02
CA TYR A 282 20.23 -4.93 -5.88
C TYR A 282 19.88 -3.53 -5.37
N THR A 283 20.84 -2.87 -4.70
CA THR A 283 20.66 -1.49 -4.24
C THR A 283 20.67 -0.50 -5.40
N ALA A 284 20.00 0.64 -5.25
CA ALA A 284 20.01 1.70 -6.26
C ALA A 284 21.43 2.19 -6.58
N ILE A 285 22.31 2.27 -5.57
CA ILE A 285 23.71 2.68 -5.72
C ILE A 285 24.48 1.68 -6.59
N ASP A 286 24.29 0.38 -6.36
CA ASP A 286 24.95 -0.66 -7.15
C ASP A 286 24.49 -0.64 -8.61
N ILE A 287 23.19 -0.45 -8.84
CA ILE A 287 22.63 -0.35 -10.19
C ILE A 287 23.21 0.85 -10.95
N GLU A 288 23.30 2.00 -10.31
CA GLU A 288 23.88 3.21 -10.92
C GLU A 288 25.39 3.07 -11.15
N ALA A 289 26.13 2.53 -10.17
CA ALA A 289 27.57 2.30 -10.31
C ALA A 289 27.89 1.30 -11.43
N ALA A 290 27.14 0.20 -11.50
CA ALA A 290 27.25 -0.77 -12.59
C ALA A 290 26.90 -0.13 -13.95
N SER A 291 25.90 0.75 -13.99
CA SER A 291 25.54 1.49 -15.21
C SER A 291 26.68 2.40 -15.68
N ILE A 292 27.31 3.15 -14.76
CA ILE A 292 28.48 3.98 -15.05
C ILE A 292 29.65 3.11 -15.55
N TYR A 293 29.87 1.95 -14.95
CA TYR A 293 30.91 1.01 -15.40
C TYR A 293 30.68 0.55 -16.84
N VAL A 294 29.45 0.14 -17.17
CA VAL A 294 29.09 -0.30 -18.53
C VAL A 294 29.28 0.84 -19.54
N LEU A 295 28.90 2.07 -19.19
CA LEU A 295 29.12 3.24 -20.05
C LEU A 295 30.60 3.47 -20.35
N LYS A 296 31.44 3.54 -19.31
CA LYS A 296 32.88 3.75 -19.49
C LYS A 296 33.50 2.67 -20.36
N ARG A 297 33.01 1.44 -20.27
CA ARG A 297 33.45 0.33 -21.13
C ARG A 297 33.10 0.56 -22.60
N ILE A 298 31.89 1.06 -22.88
CA ILE A 298 31.44 1.38 -24.24
C ILE A 298 32.27 2.56 -24.80
N GLU A 299 32.45 3.62 -24.01
CA GLU A 299 33.23 4.80 -24.40
C GLU A 299 34.71 4.48 -24.68
N ARG A 300 35.29 3.51 -23.97
CA ARG A 300 36.67 3.05 -24.17
C ARG A 300 36.85 2.13 -25.40
N GLY A 301 35.81 1.92 -26.21
CA GLY A 301 35.88 1.05 -27.40
C GLY A 301 35.95 -0.44 -27.06
N GLY A 302 35.37 -0.86 -25.93
CA GLY A 302 35.26 -2.28 -25.58
C GLY A 302 34.46 -3.09 -26.61
N LYS A 303 34.60 -4.42 -26.57
CA LYS A 303 33.83 -5.33 -27.45
C LYS A 303 32.32 -5.00 -27.38
N PRO A 304 31.62 -5.03 -28.52
CA PRO A 304 30.19 -4.74 -28.56
C PRO A 304 29.42 -5.67 -27.62
N ILE A 305 28.47 -5.10 -26.89
CA ILE A 305 27.61 -5.84 -25.95
C ILE A 305 26.39 -6.31 -26.74
N GLU A 306 26.35 -7.61 -27.08
CA GLU A 306 25.24 -8.20 -27.83
C GLU A 306 23.92 -8.16 -27.06
N ASN A 307 23.96 -8.34 -25.73
CA ASN A 307 22.78 -8.30 -24.87
C ASN A 307 23.04 -7.41 -23.62
N PRO A 308 22.63 -6.13 -23.66
CA PRO A 308 22.84 -5.18 -22.56
C PRO A 308 22.23 -5.64 -21.23
N HIS A 309 21.06 -6.28 -21.29
CA HIS A 309 20.35 -6.74 -20.10
C HIS A 309 21.06 -7.92 -19.41
N ALA A 310 21.49 -8.92 -20.18
CA ALA A 310 22.24 -10.05 -19.63
C ALA A 310 23.58 -9.58 -19.04
N TYR A 311 24.30 -8.73 -19.78
CA TYR A 311 25.57 -8.19 -19.34
C TYR A 311 25.45 -7.37 -18.05
N MET A 312 24.42 -6.53 -17.91
CA MET A 312 24.20 -5.78 -16.68
C MET A 312 23.98 -6.69 -15.46
N ARG A 313 23.24 -7.80 -15.61
CA ARG A 313 23.07 -8.77 -14.52
C ARG A 313 24.39 -9.41 -14.12
N ASP A 314 25.24 -9.73 -15.10
CA ASP A 314 26.55 -10.33 -14.82
C ASP A 314 27.50 -9.32 -14.15
N VAL A 315 27.45 -8.05 -14.54
CA VAL A 315 28.17 -6.97 -13.85
C VAL A 315 27.70 -6.87 -12.39
N LEU A 316 26.39 -6.82 -12.16
CA LEU A 316 25.82 -6.72 -10.81
C LEU A 316 26.09 -7.94 -9.93
N LYS A 317 26.23 -9.13 -10.51
CA LYS A 317 26.69 -10.33 -9.80
C LYS A 317 28.16 -10.25 -9.35
N ASN A 318 28.96 -9.37 -9.96
CA ASN A 318 30.40 -9.23 -9.69
C ASN A 318 30.74 -7.81 -9.19
N PRO A 319 30.52 -7.52 -7.89
CA PRO A 319 30.77 -6.20 -7.30
C PRO A 319 32.19 -5.66 -7.48
N SER A 320 33.18 -6.55 -7.69
CA SER A 320 34.56 -6.15 -7.94
C SER A 320 34.74 -5.36 -9.24
N TRP A 321 33.87 -5.55 -10.24
CA TRP A 321 34.00 -4.93 -11.56
C TRP A 321 33.73 -3.42 -11.53
N TYR A 322 32.73 -2.99 -10.76
CA TYR A 322 32.29 -1.59 -10.67
C TYR A 322 32.65 -0.95 -9.31
N ARG A 323 33.57 -1.57 -8.54
CA ARG A 323 33.96 -1.10 -7.20
C ARG A 323 34.44 0.36 -7.21
N ASN A 324 35.24 0.73 -8.19
CA ASN A 324 35.77 2.09 -8.31
C ASN A 324 34.66 3.09 -8.60
N GLU A 325 33.77 2.77 -9.54
CA GLU A 325 32.60 3.57 -9.90
C GLU A 325 31.67 3.76 -8.70
N ARG A 326 31.47 2.71 -7.92
CA ARG A 326 30.68 2.74 -6.70
C ARG A 326 31.28 3.69 -5.67
N THR A 327 32.58 3.58 -5.39
CA THR A 327 33.27 4.47 -4.44
C THR A 327 33.18 5.93 -4.88
N LEU A 328 33.41 6.22 -6.17
CA LEU A 328 33.30 7.57 -6.71
C LEU A 328 31.86 8.11 -6.63
N LEU A 329 30.86 7.27 -6.92
CA LEU A 329 29.45 7.64 -6.84
C LEU A 329 29.07 8.01 -5.41
N VAL A 330 29.41 7.16 -4.43
CA VAL A 330 29.14 7.42 -3.00
C VAL A 330 29.82 8.73 -2.55
N GLN A 331 31.08 8.95 -2.92
CA GLN A 331 31.78 10.20 -2.61
C GLN A 331 31.09 11.42 -3.22
N SER A 332 30.62 11.32 -4.47
CA SER A 332 29.87 12.39 -5.12
C SER A 332 28.54 12.66 -4.43
N ILE A 333 27.85 11.62 -3.98
CA ILE A 333 26.58 11.73 -3.23
C ILE A 333 26.83 12.45 -1.90
N HIS A 334 27.82 12.02 -1.11
CA HIS A 334 28.17 12.67 0.15
C HIS A 334 28.53 14.15 -0.05
N LYS A 335 29.27 14.48 -1.12
CA LYS A 335 29.58 15.87 -1.47
C LYS A 335 28.31 16.68 -1.73
N MET A 336 27.40 16.17 -2.56
CA MET A 336 26.13 16.85 -2.85
C MET A 336 25.27 17.02 -1.59
N GLN A 337 25.19 16.01 -0.74
CA GLN A 337 24.44 16.08 0.51
C GLN A 337 25.03 17.08 1.49
N ARG A 338 26.35 17.22 1.51
CA ARG A 338 27.03 18.26 2.31
C ARG A 338 26.73 19.65 1.78
N ASP A 339 26.75 19.85 0.46
CA ASP A 339 26.38 21.12 -0.16
C ASP A 339 24.91 21.48 0.12
N ASP A 340 24.01 20.48 0.08
CA ASP A 340 22.61 20.63 0.47
C ASP A 340 22.48 21.05 1.94
N TYR A 341 23.22 20.40 2.84
CA TYR A 341 23.22 20.71 4.26
C TYR A 341 23.67 22.15 4.50
N GLN A 342 24.74 22.60 3.87
CA GLN A 342 25.25 23.98 4.00
C GLN A 342 24.29 25.06 3.49
N LYS A 343 23.36 24.71 2.60
CA LYS A 343 22.34 25.63 2.07
C LYS A 343 21.07 25.68 2.91
N LEU A 344 20.96 24.87 3.98
CA LEU A 344 19.81 24.91 4.86
C LEU A 344 19.75 26.24 5.61
N GLU A 345 18.53 26.66 5.97
CA GLU A 345 18.34 27.80 6.85
C GLU A 345 18.99 27.55 8.23
N ASP A 346 19.60 28.58 8.82
CA ASP A 346 20.25 28.52 10.15
C ASP A 346 19.37 27.91 11.24
N VAL A 347 18.05 28.10 11.15
CA VAL A 347 17.09 27.53 12.09
C VAL A 347 17.14 26.00 12.06
N LYS A 348 17.26 25.39 10.88
CA LYS A 348 17.31 23.93 10.72
C LYS A 348 18.63 23.36 11.26
N HIS A 349 19.75 24.04 11.04
CA HIS A 349 21.03 23.67 11.65
C HIS A 349 20.95 23.63 13.18
N LYS A 350 20.33 24.65 13.78
CA LYS A 350 20.14 24.73 15.23
C LYS A 350 19.24 23.61 15.76
N ILE A 351 18.15 23.30 15.06
CA ILE A 351 17.24 22.21 15.42
C ILE A 351 17.98 20.87 15.41
N THR A 352 18.72 20.56 14.34
CA THR A 352 19.52 19.32 14.25
C THR A 352 20.53 19.22 15.39
N ALA A 353 21.26 20.30 15.68
CA ALA A 353 22.25 20.32 16.75
C ALA A 353 21.60 20.17 18.14
N GLN A 354 20.44 20.78 18.37
CA GLN A 354 19.68 20.66 19.62
C GLN A 354 19.16 19.24 19.82
N GLU A 355 18.63 18.62 18.78
CA GLU A 355 18.16 17.23 18.82
C GLU A 355 19.31 16.27 19.14
N LEU A 356 20.47 16.42 18.48
CA LEU A 356 21.64 15.60 18.78
C LEU A 356 22.08 15.73 20.25
N LYS A 357 22.14 16.97 20.76
CA LYS A 357 22.46 17.24 22.17
C LYS A 357 21.44 16.63 23.12
N ALA A 358 20.15 16.75 22.79
CA ALA A 358 19.09 16.15 23.57
C ALA A 358 19.28 14.63 23.66
N ARG A 359 19.48 13.93 22.54
CA ARG A 359 19.68 12.48 22.57
C ARG A 359 20.93 12.03 23.30
N LEU A 360 22.02 12.79 23.16
CA LEU A 360 23.24 12.55 23.94
C LEU A 360 22.97 12.62 25.44
N SER A 361 22.19 13.62 25.89
CA SER A 361 21.86 13.80 27.32
C SER A 361 20.97 12.70 27.90
N HIS A 362 20.06 12.13 27.11
CA HIS A 362 19.16 11.06 27.54
C HIS A 362 19.76 9.65 27.41
N THR A 363 20.88 9.51 26.71
CA THR A 363 21.54 8.21 26.51
C THR A 363 22.49 7.90 27.67
N TYR A 364 22.34 6.72 28.27
CA TYR A 364 23.21 6.27 29.35
C TYR A 364 24.45 5.54 28.81
N VAL A 365 25.65 6.00 29.19
CA VAL A 365 26.95 5.52 28.68
C VAL A 365 27.13 4.01 28.82
N LEU A 366 26.73 3.42 29.95
CA LEU A 366 26.91 1.99 30.18
C LEU A 366 26.03 1.12 29.26
N GLY A 367 25.00 1.72 28.65
CA GLY A 367 24.17 1.06 27.64
C GLY A 367 24.78 1.03 26.24
N LEU A 368 25.94 1.68 26.03
CA LEU A 368 26.64 1.70 24.74
C LEU A 368 27.67 0.56 24.63
N PRO A 369 27.84 -0.02 23.42
CA PRO A 369 28.98 -0.85 23.07
C PRO A 369 30.30 -0.17 23.44
N VAL A 370 31.30 -0.94 23.89
CA VAL A 370 32.56 -0.42 24.43
C VAL A 370 33.28 0.44 23.38
N GLU A 371 33.18 0.04 22.12
CA GLU A 371 33.81 0.66 20.95
C GLU A 371 33.26 2.07 20.65
N LEU A 372 32.05 2.39 21.14
CA LEU A 372 31.36 3.65 20.88
C LEU A 372 31.42 4.63 22.07
N ARG A 373 31.92 4.19 23.23
CA ARG A 373 31.94 5.02 24.46
C ARG A 373 32.87 6.21 24.33
N ASP A 374 34.03 6.03 23.72
CA ASP A 374 35.01 7.11 23.52
C ASP A 374 34.46 8.20 22.58
N LEU A 375 33.70 7.79 21.55
CA LEU A 375 33.02 8.72 20.64
C LEU A 375 31.85 9.45 21.31
N TYR A 376 31.10 8.75 22.16
CA TYR A 376 30.06 9.39 22.96
C TYR A 376 30.63 10.45 23.91
N GLU A 377 31.71 10.12 24.64
CA GLU A 377 32.38 11.05 25.55
C GLU A 377 32.98 12.24 24.80
N GLN A 378 33.52 12.00 23.59
CA GLN A 378 34.05 13.04 22.70
C GLN A 378 32.98 14.10 22.34
N LEU A 379 31.71 13.71 22.23
CA LEU A 379 30.59 14.62 21.93
C LEU A 379 30.01 15.30 23.17
N ARG A 380 30.11 14.66 24.34
CA ARG A 380 29.54 15.16 25.60
C ARG A 380 30.38 16.26 26.24
N VAL A 381 31.71 16.24 26.06
CA VAL A 381 32.63 17.18 26.68
C VAL A 381 33.29 18.07 25.61
N PRO A 382 32.78 19.29 25.37
CA PRO A 382 33.38 20.21 24.39
C PRO A 382 34.84 20.52 24.74
N GLY A 383 35.75 20.37 23.78
CA GLY A 383 37.17 20.76 23.90
C GLY A 383 38.14 19.66 24.36
N ARG A 384 37.65 18.47 24.75
CA ARG A 384 38.51 17.32 25.07
C ARG A 384 38.73 16.48 23.82
N VAL A 385 39.98 16.21 23.43
CA VAL A 385 40.29 15.29 22.33
C VAL A 385 40.53 13.90 22.91
N ILE A 386 39.54 13.02 22.76
CA ILE A 386 39.55 11.61 23.19
C ILE A 386 39.87 10.72 21.98
N VAL A 387 39.24 10.99 20.84
CA VAL A 387 39.43 10.24 19.59
C VAL A 387 40.35 11.02 18.65
N LYS A 388 41.42 10.38 18.17
CA LYS A 388 42.32 10.98 17.18
C LYS A 388 41.58 11.22 15.85
N ASN A 389 41.77 12.39 15.24
CA ASN A 389 41.10 12.82 14.00
C ASN A 389 39.57 12.89 14.11
N ALA A 390 39.03 13.20 15.29
CA ALA A 390 37.60 13.42 15.46
C ALA A 390 37.10 14.54 14.51
N PRO A 391 35.97 14.32 13.82
CA PRO A 391 35.37 15.34 12.96
C PRO A 391 34.90 16.56 13.75
N SER A 392 34.78 17.70 13.06
CA SER A 392 34.24 18.92 13.66
C SER A 392 32.79 18.72 14.10
N TRP A 393 32.35 19.46 15.11
CA TRP A 393 30.95 19.41 15.58
C TRP A 393 29.95 19.68 14.45
N ASP A 394 30.28 20.60 13.55
CA ASP A 394 29.47 20.89 12.36
C ASP A 394 29.33 19.67 11.44
N TYR A 395 30.44 18.95 11.19
CA TYR A 395 30.41 17.74 10.39
C TYR A 395 29.67 16.58 11.09
N VAL A 396 29.79 16.45 12.42
CA VAL A 396 28.97 15.49 13.19
C VAL A 396 27.48 15.83 13.07
N CYS A 397 27.11 17.11 13.11
CA CYS A 397 25.72 17.55 12.90
C CYS A 397 25.24 17.23 11.47
N PHE A 398 26.11 17.36 10.47
CA PHE A 398 25.83 16.90 9.11
C PHE A 398 25.57 15.38 9.06
N LEU A 399 26.45 14.55 9.63
CA LEU A 399 26.26 13.09 9.68
C LEU A 399 24.96 12.70 10.41
N PHE A 400 24.62 13.42 11.48
CA PHE A 400 23.39 13.19 12.21
C PHE A 400 22.15 13.60 11.41
N TRP A 401 22.22 14.71 10.67
CA TRP A 401 21.15 15.13 9.75
C TRP A 401 20.94 14.12 8.63
N GLU A 402 22.03 13.62 8.05
CA GLU A 402 22.02 12.58 7.02
C GLU A 402 21.33 11.31 7.53
N PHE A 403 21.69 10.87 8.74
CA PHE A 403 21.07 9.75 9.43
C PHE A 403 19.57 9.97 9.67
N MET A 404 19.19 11.13 10.21
CA MET A 404 17.80 11.45 10.53
C MET A 404 16.89 11.60 9.31
N THR A 405 17.47 11.93 8.15
CA THR A 405 16.73 12.13 6.90
C THR A 405 16.75 10.89 5.99
N ASN A 406 17.26 9.74 6.47
CA ASN A 406 17.40 8.49 5.71
C ASN A 406 18.10 8.70 4.35
N ARG A 407 19.12 9.56 4.34
CA ARG A 407 19.99 9.78 3.18
C ARG A 407 21.06 8.67 3.09
N CYS A 408 21.85 8.64 2.02
CA CYS A 408 22.94 7.66 1.87
C CYS A 408 23.89 7.76 3.08
N VAL A 409 24.11 6.66 3.80
CA VAL A 409 25.01 6.61 4.99
C VAL A 409 26.09 5.55 4.81
N GLU A 410 26.40 5.19 3.56
CA GLU A 410 27.39 4.17 3.26
C GLU A 410 28.81 4.73 3.36
N TYR A 411 29.41 4.55 4.53
CA TYR A 411 30.82 4.84 4.77
C TYR A 411 31.62 3.54 4.84
N SER A 412 32.93 3.61 4.62
CA SER A 412 33.81 2.45 4.79
C SER A 412 33.70 1.91 6.23
N ASP A 413 33.62 0.60 6.42
CA ASP A 413 33.37 -0.01 7.74
C ASP A 413 34.37 0.42 8.83
N CYS A 414 35.61 0.75 8.44
CA CYS A 414 36.67 1.22 9.32
C CYS A 414 36.80 2.75 9.42
N SER A 415 35.86 3.51 8.84
CA SER A 415 35.87 4.98 8.89
C SER A 415 35.32 5.52 10.20
N ILE A 416 35.76 6.72 10.59
CA ILE A 416 35.25 7.37 11.80
C ILE A 416 33.77 7.74 11.65
N GLU A 417 33.33 8.08 10.43
CA GLU A 417 31.94 8.35 10.08
C GLU A 417 31.03 7.14 10.33
N SER A 418 31.46 5.94 9.93
CA SER A 418 30.72 4.70 10.20
C SER A 418 30.47 4.50 11.69
N LEU A 419 31.46 4.78 12.54
CA LEU A 419 31.31 4.67 13.99
C LEU A 419 30.34 5.72 14.55
N PHE A 420 30.32 6.95 14.01
CA PHE A 420 29.32 7.95 14.40
C PHE A 420 27.90 7.53 13.99
N ILE A 421 27.72 7.01 12.78
CA ILE A 421 26.42 6.50 12.33
C ILE A 421 25.96 5.32 13.21
N GLN A 422 26.88 4.44 13.62
CA GLN A 422 26.58 3.38 14.58
C GLN A 422 26.17 3.95 15.94
N LEU A 423 26.92 4.93 16.47
CA LEU A 423 26.57 5.62 17.72
C LEU A 423 25.16 6.21 17.66
N PHE A 424 24.79 6.89 16.57
CA PHE A 424 23.47 7.51 16.42
C PHE A 424 22.31 6.52 16.50
N LYS A 425 22.51 5.26 16.07
CA LYS A 425 21.50 4.20 16.22
C LYS A 425 21.23 3.83 17.68
N HIS A 426 22.17 4.08 18.58
CA HIS A 426 22.06 3.80 20.01
C HIS A 426 21.62 5.01 20.85
N LEU A 427 21.60 6.21 20.25
CA LEU A 427 21.15 7.41 20.94
C LEU A 427 19.62 7.42 21.08
N LYS A 428 19.12 7.69 22.28
CA LYS A 428 17.70 7.69 22.64
C LYS A 428 17.10 9.08 22.64
#